data_AF-A0A7V9EUP3-F1
#
_entry.id   AF-A0A7V9EUP3-F1
#
_cell.length_a   1.000
_cell.length_b   1.000
_cell.length_c   1.000
_cell.angle_alpha   90.00
_cell.angle_beta   90.00
_cell.angle_gamma   90.00
#
_symmetry.space_group_name_H-M   'P 1'
#
loop_
_entity.id
_entity.type
_entity.pdbx_description
1 polymer ?
#
loop_
_entity_poly.entity_id
_entity_poly.type
_entity_poly.pdbx_seq_one_letter_code
_entity_poly.pdbx_strand_id
1 'polypeptide(L)'
;MKTGLLAAALNEVDEAKEVAESVTSAWATFVEALPRIGVALGVLVALVLIGRVVRRVVRWRLSKYRTPSFARVFSQLSSVAITLAGSLAAITIVFPSVQPVDVLAGAGLLTVAVGFAFQDILSNLLSGILLLFRQPFIGGDQIEVIDHIGTVQEIN
;
A
#
# COMPACT_ATOMS: atom_id res chain seq x y z
N MET A 1 51.26 42.49 -12.93
CA MET A 1 51.39 41.03 -12.70
C MET A 1 50.88 40.57 -11.33
N LYS A 2 50.94 41.38 -10.26
CA LYS A 2 50.47 40.97 -8.90
C LYS A 2 48.95 40.92 -8.70
N THR A 3 48.17 41.63 -9.52
CA THR A 3 46.71 41.74 -9.39
C THR A 3 45.94 40.48 -9.82
N GLY A 4 46.46 39.72 -10.80
CA GLY A 4 45.83 38.47 -11.25
C GLY A 4 46.03 37.29 -10.29
N LEU A 5 47.16 37.25 -9.59
CA LEU A 5 47.45 36.23 -8.57
C LEU A 5 46.57 36.40 -7.32
N LEU A 6 46.29 37.64 -6.92
CA LEU A 6 45.38 37.93 -5.82
C LEU A 6 43.92 37.61 -6.17
N ALA A 7 43.49 37.87 -7.41
CA ALA A 7 42.14 37.52 -7.85
C ALA A 7 41.91 36.00 -7.90
N ALA A 8 42.89 35.23 -8.38
CA ALA A 8 42.83 33.77 -8.38
C ALA A 8 42.80 33.18 -6.97
N ALA A 9 43.63 33.71 -6.06
CA ALA A 9 43.65 33.27 -4.66
C ALA A 9 42.35 33.61 -3.91
N LEU A 10 41.70 34.74 -4.24
CA LEU A 10 40.40 35.09 -3.66
C LEU A 10 39.29 34.15 -4.14
N ASN A 11 39.27 33.80 -5.44
CA ASN A 11 38.29 32.86 -5.99
C ASN A 11 38.41 31.46 -5.40
N GLU A 12 39.64 30.97 -5.20
CA GLU A 12 39.89 29.66 -4.60
C GLU A 12 39.45 29.59 -3.12
N VAL A 13 39.56 30.73 -2.40
CA VAL A 13 39.06 30.87 -1.02
C VAL A 13 37.52 30.96 -0.98
N ASP A 14 36.89 31.62 -1.95
CA ASP A 14 35.44 31.74 -2.02
C ASP A 14 34.77 30.40 -2.41
N GLU A 15 35.34 29.65 -3.36
CA GLU A 15 34.89 28.28 -3.68
C GLU A 15 35.02 27.36 -2.46
N ALA A 16 36.14 27.42 -1.72
CA ALA A 16 36.33 26.62 -0.52
C ALA A 16 35.32 26.96 0.60
N LYS A 17 34.94 28.24 0.72
CA LYS A 17 33.90 28.67 1.68
C LYS A 17 32.52 28.19 1.26
N GLU A 18 32.17 28.30 -0.02
CA GLU A 18 30.88 27.83 -0.53
C GLU A 18 30.69 26.33 -0.30
N VAL A 19 31.74 25.53 -0.57
CA VAL A 19 31.73 24.09 -0.27
C VAL A 19 31.60 23.84 1.24
N ALA A 20 32.32 24.58 2.08
CA ALA A 20 32.24 24.43 3.53
C ALA A 20 30.85 24.77 4.09
N GLU A 21 30.20 25.81 3.56
CA GLU A 21 28.84 26.21 3.93
C GLU A 21 27.80 25.19 3.44
N SER A 22 27.95 24.67 2.22
CA SER A 22 27.11 23.59 1.68
C SER A 22 27.21 22.31 2.50
N VAL A 23 28.42 21.90 2.90
CA VAL A 23 28.63 20.72 3.76
C VAL A 23 28.06 20.94 5.16
N THR A 24 28.25 22.14 5.73
CA THR A 24 27.74 22.47 7.07
C THR A 24 26.23 22.51 7.12
N SER A 25 25.59 23.08 6.10
CA SER A 25 24.12 23.14 5.98
C SER A 25 23.50 21.75 5.72
N ALA A 26 24.13 20.94 4.87
CA ALA A 26 23.73 19.54 4.67
C ALA A 26 23.84 18.72 5.97
N TRP A 27 24.92 18.92 6.73
CA TRP A 27 25.12 18.27 8.01
C TRP A 27 24.09 18.70 9.06
N ALA A 28 23.81 20.00 9.17
CA ALA A 28 22.78 20.52 10.08
C ALA A 28 21.40 19.94 9.76
N THR A 29 21.03 19.91 8.46
CA THR A 29 19.76 19.32 7.99
C THR A 29 19.67 17.82 8.33
N PHE A 30 20.78 17.08 8.19
CA PHE A 30 20.83 15.67 8.55
C PHE A 30 20.64 15.44 10.06
N VAL A 31 21.29 16.26 10.89
CA VAL A 31 21.15 16.19 12.36
C VAL A 31 19.73 16.55 12.80
N GLU A 32 19.10 17.53 12.16
CA GLU A 32 17.69 17.88 12.40
C GLU A 32 16.71 16.79 11.95
N ALA A 33 17.10 15.93 11.02
CA ALA A 33 16.30 14.79 10.57
C ALA A 33 16.35 13.59 11.55
N LEU A 34 17.41 13.46 12.37
CA LEU A 34 17.58 12.33 13.31
C LEU A 34 16.38 12.13 14.27
N PRO A 35 15.84 13.17 14.94
CA PRO A 35 14.68 13.02 15.81
C PRO A 35 13.44 12.53 15.06
N ARG A 36 13.23 13.03 13.83
CA ARG A 36 12.10 12.64 12.97
C ARG A 36 12.21 11.19 12.54
N ILE A 37 13.40 10.75 12.17
CA ILE A 37 13.69 9.34 11.84
C ILE A 37 13.44 8.45 13.06
N GLY A 38 13.83 8.88 14.26
CA GLY A 38 13.58 8.15 15.51
C GLY A 38 12.09 7.96 15.81
N VAL A 39 11.29 9.04 15.71
CA VAL A 39 9.83 8.97 15.86
C VAL A 39 9.21 8.05 14.80
N ALA A 40 9.64 8.18 13.55
CA ALA A 40 9.11 7.38 12.46
C ALA A 40 9.44 5.89 12.60
N LEU A 41 10.66 5.54 13.03
CA LEU A 41 11.03 4.17 13.40
C LEU A 41 10.15 3.63 14.53
N GLY A 42 9.90 4.44 15.55
CA GLY A 42 8.99 4.09 16.65
C GLY A 42 7.57 3.79 16.15
N VAL A 43 7.02 4.64 15.29
CA VAL A 43 5.69 4.44 14.71
C VAL A 43 5.66 3.21 13.77
N LEU A 44 6.69 3.00 12.96
CA LEU A 44 6.81 1.83 12.11
C LEU A 44 6.82 0.54 12.94
N VAL A 45 7.62 0.50 14.01
CA VAL A 45 7.67 -0.64 14.93
C VAL A 45 6.30 -0.88 15.58
N ALA A 46 5.63 0.17 16.04
CA ALA A 46 4.30 0.08 16.62
C ALA A 46 3.27 -0.48 15.62
N LEU A 47 3.26 0.02 14.38
CA LEU A 47 2.35 -0.45 13.32
C LEU A 47 2.63 -1.91 12.93
N VAL A 48 3.89 -2.29 12.81
CA VAL A 48 4.28 -3.69 12.54
C VAL A 48 3.85 -4.61 13.69
N LEU A 49 3.99 -4.18 14.94
CA LEU A 49 3.52 -4.92 16.11
C LEU A 49 1.99 -5.09 16.07
N ILE A 50 1.24 -4.02 15.81
CA ILE A 50 -0.22 -4.05 15.66
C ILE A 50 -0.61 -5.03 14.53
N GLY A 51 0.04 -4.96 13.37
CA GLY A 51 -0.20 -5.89 12.26
C GLY A 51 0.01 -7.35 12.64
N ARG A 52 1.06 -7.66 13.42
CA ARG A 52 1.29 -9.02 13.93
C ARG A 52 0.23 -9.48 14.93
N VAL A 53 -0.26 -8.58 15.78
CA VAL A 53 -1.36 -8.87 16.72
C VAL A 53 -2.64 -9.16 15.95
N VAL A 54 -3.00 -8.32 14.98
CA VAL A 54 -4.20 -8.51 14.17
C VAL A 54 -4.14 -9.83 13.40
N ARG A 55 -3.00 -10.17 12.78
CA ARG A 55 -2.83 -11.48 12.11
C ARG A 55 -3.14 -12.65 13.05
N ARG A 56 -2.68 -12.57 14.31
CA ARG A 56 -2.89 -13.62 15.31
C ARG A 56 -4.35 -13.70 15.74
N VAL A 57 -5.00 -12.55 15.95
CA VAL A 57 -6.44 -12.46 16.30
C VAL A 57 -7.31 -13.00 15.17
N VAL A 58 -7.06 -12.57 13.93
CA VAL A 58 -7.78 -13.03 12.73
C VAL A 58 -7.64 -14.54 12.56
N ARG A 59 -6.41 -15.07 12.68
CA ARG A 59 -6.18 -16.52 12.57
C ARG A 59 -6.93 -17.29 13.66
N TRP A 60 -6.86 -16.83 14.91
CA TRP A 60 -7.56 -17.46 16.02
C TRP A 60 -9.07 -17.48 15.80
N ARG A 61 -9.65 -16.34 15.42
CA ARG A 61 -11.09 -16.22 15.13
C ARG A 61 -11.53 -17.09 13.96
N LEU A 62 -10.83 -17.04 12.81
CA LEU A 62 -11.27 -17.76 11.61
C LEU A 62 -11.04 -19.26 11.68
N SER A 63 -10.03 -19.73 12.44
CA SER A 63 -9.81 -21.17 12.63
C SER A 63 -10.98 -21.89 13.31
N LYS A 64 -11.87 -21.14 13.98
CA LYS A 64 -13.02 -21.67 14.70
C LYS A 64 -14.26 -21.89 13.82
N TYR A 65 -14.36 -21.22 12.67
CA TYR A 65 -15.60 -21.17 11.86
C TYR A 65 -15.43 -21.58 10.40
N ARG A 66 -14.20 -21.74 9.91
CA ARG A 66 -13.90 -22.04 8.49
C ARG A 66 -12.79 -23.07 8.37
N THR A 67 -12.62 -23.61 7.16
CA THR A 67 -11.55 -24.58 6.89
C THR A 67 -10.17 -23.98 7.21
N PRO A 68 -9.20 -24.81 7.65
CA PRO A 68 -7.84 -24.34 7.96
C PRO A 68 -7.16 -23.60 6.80
N SER A 69 -7.45 -24.00 5.56
CA SER A 69 -6.94 -23.35 4.34
C SER A 69 -7.51 -21.94 4.17
N PHE A 70 -8.83 -21.76 4.36
CA PHE A 70 -9.46 -20.44 4.29
C PHE A 70 -8.91 -19.50 5.37
N ALA A 71 -8.82 -19.98 6.61
CA ALA A 71 -8.26 -19.21 7.72
C ALA A 71 -6.80 -18.80 7.46
N ARG A 72 -6.00 -19.69 6.83
CA ARG A 72 -4.61 -19.40 6.47
C ARG A 72 -4.51 -18.28 5.43
N VAL A 73 -5.19 -18.43 4.30
CA VAL A 73 -5.16 -17.45 3.19
C VAL A 73 -5.69 -16.11 3.66
N PHE A 74 -6.84 -16.09 4.33
CA PHE A 74 -7.44 -14.85 4.81
C PHE A 74 -6.57 -14.16 5.86
N SER A 75 -5.99 -14.90 6.83
CA SER A 75 -5.07 -14.31 7.81
C SER A 75 -3.81 -13.74 7.16
N GLN A 76 -3.33 -14.34 6.07
CA GLN A 76 -2.18 -13.85 5.33
C GLN A 76 -2.54 -12.57 4.57
N LEU A 77 -3.67 -12.56 3.87
CA LEU A 77 -4.15 -11.40 3.13
C LEU A 77 -4.40 -10.19 4.06
N SER A 78 -5.08 -10.40 5.19
CA SER A 78 -5.28 -9.35 6.19
C SER A 78 -3.97 -8.83 6.76
N SER A 79 -3.01 -9.72 7.05
CA SER A 79 -1.70 -9.30 7.55
C SER A 79 -0.92 -8.48 6.54
N VAL A 80 -0.94 -8.86 5.27
CA VAL A 80 -0.27 -8.13 4.19
C VAL A 80 -0.91 -6.76 4.02
N ALA A 81 -2.25 -6.68 3.97
CA ALA A 81 -2.97 -5.42 3.84
C ALA A 81 -2.64 -4.44 4.99
N ILE A 82 -2.66 -4.91 6.24
CA ILE A 82 -2.35 -4.06 7.40
C ILE A 82 -0.88 -3.63 7.41
N THR A 83 0.03 -4.54 7.05
CA THR A 83 1.46 -4.21 6.99
C THR A 83 1.72 -3.18 5.89
N LEU A 84 1.11 -3.33 4.71
CA LEU A 84 1.22 -2.39 3.61
C LEU A 84 0.66 -1.02 4.00
N ALA A 85 -0.54 -0.97 4.57
CA ALA A 85 -1.15 0.28 5.05
C ALA A 85 -0.28 0.95 6.14
N GLY A 86 0.26 0.18 7.08
CA GLY A 86 1.15 0.68 8.12
C GLY A 86 2.47 1.21 7.57
N SER A 87 3.05 0.53 6.57
CA SER A 87 4.26 1.00 5.88
C SER A 87 4.02 2.32 5.15
N LEU A 88 2.89 2.46 4.45
CA LEU A 88 2.51 3.71 3.78
C LEU A 88 2.33 4.86 4.78
N ALA A 89 1.67 4.60 5.91
CA ALA A 89 1.53 5.60 6.97
C ALA A 89 2.88 6.00 7.59
N ALA A 90 3.79 5.04 7.79
CA ALA A 90 5.12 5.31 8.32
C ALA A 90 5.95 6.19 7.36
N ILE A 91 5.86 5.96 6.05
CA ILE A 91 6.55 6.79 5.05
C ILE A 91 6.14 8.25 5.16
N THR A 92 4.85 8.55 5.33
CA THR A 92 4.36 9.93 5.51
C THR A 92 4.87 10.59 6.79
N ILE A 93 5.19 9.81 7.82
CA ILE A 93 5.76 10.33 9.06
C ILE A 93 7.26 10.64 8.88
N VAL A 94 8.00 9.78 8.17
CA VAL A 94 9.41 10.04 7.84
C VAL A 94 9.53 11.23 6.88
N PHE A 95 8.68 11.24 5.85
CA PHE A 95 8.68 12.21 4.76
C PHE A 95 7.29 12.85 4.67
N PRO A 96 7.02 13.95 5.40
CA PRO A 96 5.73 14.63 5.38
C PRO A 96 5.30 15.15 4.01
N SER A 97 6.26 15.33 3.10
CA SER A 97 6.03 15.70 1.70
C SER A 97 5.51 14.54 0.84
N VAL A 98 5.60 13.29 1.31
CA VAL A 98 5.18 12.09 0.57
C VAL A 98 3.83 11.63 1.11
N GLN A 99 2.80 11.75 0.28
CA GLN A 99 1.49 11.23 0.61
C GLN A 99 1.38 9.75 0.20
N PRO A 100 0.63 8.92 0.94
CA PRO A 100 0.42 7.52 0.55
C PRO A 100 -0.15 7.37 -0.86
N VAL A 101 -0.98 8.34 -1.29
CA VAL A 101 -1.58 8.37 -2.62
C VAL A 101 -0.52 8.50 -3.72
N ASP A 102 0.56 9.24 -3.48
CA ASP A 102 1.65 9.42 -4.46
C ASP A 102 2.44 8.12 -4.64
N VAL A 103 2.67 7.39 -3.54
CA VAL A 103 3.32 6.07 -3.56
C VAL A 103 2.46 5.06 -4.32
N LEU A 104 1.14 5.08 -4.07
CA LEU A 104 0.19 4.23 -4.78
C LEU A 104 0.06 4.60 -6.26
N ALA A 105 0.13 5.89 -6.59
CA ALA A 105 0.15 6.39 -7.97
C ALA A 105 1.42 5.95 -8.70
N GLY A 106 2.58 6.01 -8.04
CA GLY A 106 3.84 5.46 -8.57
C GLY A 106 3.79 3.94 -8.77
N ALA A 107 3.04 3.22 -7.94
CA ALA A 107 2.75 1.80 -8.12
C ALA A 107 1.64 1.50 -9.14
N GLY A 108 1.16 2.50 -9.88
CA GLY A 108 -0.07 2.45 -10.69
C GLY A 108 -0.20 1.20 -11.59
N LEU A 109 0.89 0.76 -12.22
CA LEU A 109 0.89 -0.46 -13.04
C LEU A 109 0.50 -1.72 -12.24
N LEU A 110 1.04 -1.89 -11.03
CA LEU A 110 0.72 -3.02 -10.16
C LEU A 110 -0.74 -2.95 -9.69
N THR A 111 -1.21 -1.75 -9.34
CA THR A 111 -2.61 -1.52 -8.95
C THR A 111 -3.56 -1.95 -10.07
N VAL A 112 -3.27 -1.56 -11.31
CA VAL A 112 -4.07 -1.92 -12.49
C VAL A 112 -3.98 -3.42 -12.77
N ALA A 113 -2.79 -4.02 -12.73
CA ALA A 113 -2.59 -5.45 -12.98
C ALA A 113 -3.37 -6.32 -11.97
N VAL A 114 -3.35 -5.96 -10.69
CA VAL A 114 -4.14 -6.62 -9.65
C VAL A 114 -5.63 -6.43 -9.93
N GLY A 115 -6.07 -5.23 -10.31
CA GLY A 115 -7.46 -4.97 -10.70
C GLY A 115 -7.96 -5.87 -11.82
N PHE A 116 -7.15 -6.06 -12.87
CA PHE A 116 -7.47 -6.99 -13.95
C PHE A 116 -7.53 -8.45 -13.50
N ALA A 117 -6.66 -8.88 -12.58
CA ALA A 117 -6.72 -10.23 -12.03
C ALA A 117 -8.02 -10.49 -11.23
N PHE A 118 -8.67 -9.45 -10.69
CA PHE A 118 -9.95 -9.55 -9.99
C PHE A 118 -11.17 -9.30 -10.88
N GLN A 119 -10.99 -8.94 -12.15
CA GLN A 119 -12.09 -8.56 -13.05
C GLN A 119 -13.16 -9.65 -13.17
N ASP A 120 -12.75 -10.91 -13.34
CA ASP A 120 -13.68 -12.04 -13.48
C ASP A 120 -14.48 -12.29 -12.18
N ILE A 121 -13.81 -12.18 -11.03
CA ILE A 121 -14.44 -12.34 -9.72
C ILE A 121 -15.49 -11.26 -9.51
N LEU A 122 -15.15 -10.00 -9.80
CA LEU A 122 -16.08 -8.87 -9.67
C LEU A 122 -17.26 -8.99 -10.64
N SER A 123 -17.02 -9.44 -11.89
CA SER A 123 -18.07 -9.67 -12.88
C SER A 123 -19.09 -10.71 -12.39
N ASN A 124 -18.61 -11.82 -11.84
CA ASN A 124 -19.47 -12.88 -11.29
C ASN A 124 -20.27 -12.40 -10.07
N LEU A 125 -19.64 -11.66 -9.15
CA LEU A 125 -20.31 -11.07 -8.00
C LEU A 125 -21.40 -10.07 -8.42
N LEU A 126 -21.08 -9.18 -9.37
CA LEU A 126 -22.04 -8.21 -9.91
C LEU A 126 -23.20 -8.92 -10.61
N SER A 127 -22.92 -9.97 -11.37
CA SER A 127 -23.96 -10.77 -12.03
C SER A 127 -24.91 -11.39 -11.00
N GLY A 128 -24.38 -11.98 -9.92
CA GLY A 128 -25.20 -12.48 -8.81
C GLY A 128 -26.06 -11.39 -8.18
N ILE A 129 -25.49 -10.22 -7.86
CA ILE A 129 -26.23 -9.07 -7.31
C ILE A 129 -27.33 -8.59 -8.28
N LEU A 130 -27.04 -8.53 -9.59
CA LEU A 130 -28.00 -8.11 -10.60
C LEU A 130 -29.14 -9.12 -10.78
N LEU A 131 -28.86 -10.42 -10.69
CA LEU A 131 -29.88 -11.46 -10.69
C LEU A 131 -30.81 -11.30 -9.48
N LEU A 132 -30.26 -11.07 -8.30
CA LEU A 132 -31.05 -10.85 -7.09
C LEU A 132 -31.87 -9.55 -7.14
N PHE A 133 -31.30 -8.49 -7.72
CA PHE A 133 -31.96 -7.19 -7.80
C PHE A 133 -33.05 -7.13 -8.88
N ARG A 134 -32.79 -7.71 -10.06
CA ARG A 134 -33.72 -7.69 -11.19
C ARG A 134 -34.69 -8.86 -11.20
N GLN A 135 -34.40 -9.93 -10.47
CA GLN A 135 -35.16 -11.18 -10.42
C GLN A 135 -35.73 -11.59 -11.79
N PRO A 136 -34.88 -11.76 -12.82
CA PRO A 136 -35.36 -12.07 -14.16
C PRO A 136 -36.04 -13.45 -14.25
N PHE A 137 -35.78 -14.32 -13.27
CA PHE A 137 -36.39 -15.63 -13.08
C PHE A 137 -36.36 -15.97 -11.59
N ILE A 138 -37.25 -16.85 -11.17
CA ILE A 138 -37.39 -17.34 -9.79
C ILE A 138 -37.12 -18.85 -9.73
N GLY A 139 -36.93 -19.38 -8.51
CA GLY A 139 -36.81 -20.82 -8.30
C GLY A 139 -38.05 -21.55 -8.81
N GLY A 140 -37.84 -22.58 -9.63
CA GLY A 140 -38.89 -23.32 -10.33
C GLY A 140 -39.07 -22.96 -11.80
N ASP A 141 -38.49 -21.85 -12.28
CA ASP A 141 -38.57 -21.46 -13.68
C ASP A 141 -37.72 -22.37 -14.59
N GLN A 142 -38.24 -22.71 -15.76
CA GLN A 142 -37.47 -23.38 -16.80
C GLN A 142 -36.76 -22.32 -17.64
N ILE A 143 -35.44 -22.39 -17.70
CA ILE A 143 -34.60 -21.43 -18.41
C ILE A 143 -33.63 -22.17 -19.33
N GLU A 144 -33.24 -21.49 -20.41
CA GLU A 144 -32.17 -21.91 -21.31
C GLU A 144 -30.96 -21.00 -21.09
N VAL A 145 -29.82 -21.58 -20.73
CA VAL A 145 -28.57 -20.86 -20.55
C VAL A 145 -27.56 -21.43 -21.53
N ILE A 146 -27.13 -20.58 -22.49
CA ILE A 146 -26.32 -21.00 -23.64
C ILE A 146 -27.10 -22.05 -24.44
N ASP A 147 -26.75 -23.33 -24.37
CA ASP A 147 -27.39 -24.42 -25.11
C ASP A 147 -27.93 -25.50 -24.15
N HIS A 148 -28.22 -25.13 -22.90
CA HIS A 148 -28.64 -26.07 -21.85
C HIS A 148 -29.98 -25.63 -21.27
N ILE A 149 -30.99 -26.50 -21.38
CA ILE A 149 -32.33 -26.31 -20.83
C ILE A 149 -32.39 -26.99 -19.45
N GLY A 150 -32.85 -26.26 -18.45
CA GLY A 150 -33.01 -26.79 -17.10
C GLY A 150 -34.00 -25.99 -16.27
N THR A 151 -34.27 -26.48 -15.05
CA THR A 151 -35.13 -25.80 -14.09
C THR A 151 -34.28 -25.21 -12.97
N VAL A 152 -34.50 -23.94 -12.65
CA VAL A 152 -33.81 -23.23 -11.57
C VAL A 152 -34.19 -23.87 -10.24
N GLN A 153 -33.23 -24.44 -9.52
CA GLN A 153 -33.48 -24.99 -8.19
C GLN A 153 -33.31 -23.94 -7.10
N GLU A 154 -32.19 -23.21 -7.12
CA GLU A 154 -31.85 -22.23 -6.10
C GLU A 154 -30.82 -21.22 -6.64
N ILE A 155 -30.84 -20.00 -6.09
CA ILE A 155 -29.82 -18.97 -6.30
C ILE A 155 -29.03 -18.85 -4.98
N ASN A 156 -27.72 -19.19 -5.01
CA ASN A 156 -26.82 -19.15 -3.85
C ASN A 156 -25.98 -17.87 -3.80
#